data_AF-R6LUP7-F1
#
_entry.id   AF-R6LUP7-F1
#
_cell.length_a   1.000
_cell.length_b   1.000
_cell.length_c   1.000
_cell.angle_alpha   90.00
_cell.angle_beta   90.00
_cell.angle_gamma   90.00
#
_symmetry.space_group_name_H-M   'P 1'
#
loop_
_entity.id
_entity.type
_entity.pdbx_description
1 polymer ?
#
loop_
_entity_poly.entity_id
_entity_poly.type
_entity_poly.pdbx_seq_one_letter_code
_entity_poly.pdbx_strand_id
1 'polypeptide(L)'
;MKKHAENMENMARTNMDVTKEKVDQILEVLNKAIEDSKSIDQINDLTGDILNIAQQTNLLALNASIEAARAGEVGRGFAVVAHEIGDLADASRNTANHIQEINSIIVEAVHSLAEHSQDLIKYLNDSIMEDFSDFVKAGAEYRDNATYIEDAMSEFTKKTERLKNNVSQIATAIESISEAIDEGAQGVNGTADSVQDLAADIDTISNEMNENQEIAGSLKKETEIFVKL
;
A
#
# COMPACT_ATOMS: atom_id res chain seq x y z
N MET A 1 -2.45 9.61 -7.44
CA MET A 1 -2.05 8.20 -7.42
C MET A 1 -0.54 8.03 -7.59
N LYS A 2 0.09 8.52 -8.67
CA LYS A 2 1.56 8.46 -8.87
C LYS A 2 2.40 8.94 -7.68
N LYS A 3 2.13 10.15 -7.16
CA LYS A 3 2.82 10.68 -5.96
C LYS A 3 2.69 9.79 -4.73
N HIS A 4 1.57 9.06 -4.60
CA HIS A 4 1.38 8.12 -3.49
C HIS A 4 2.22 6.86 -3.68
N ALA A 5 2.31 6.35 -4.91
CA ALA A 5 3.20 5.25 -5.27
C ALA A 5 4.69 5.60 -5.00
N GLU A 6 5.13 6.78 -5.46
CA GLU A 6 6.49 7.27 -5.24
C GLU A 6 6.81 7.41 -3.75
N ASN A 7 5.87 7.95 -2.96
CA ASN A 7 6.04 8.06 -1.52
C ASN A 7 6.16 6.67 -0.86
N MET A 8 5.39 5.68 -1.31
CA MET A 8 5.44 4.31 -0.79
C MET A 8 6.79 3.66 -1.10
N GLU A 9 7.28 3.77 -2.33
CA GLU A 9 8.60 3.26 -2.72
C GLU A 9 9.72 3.92 -1.91
N ASN A 10 9.69 5.25 -1.78
CA ASN A 10 10.70 5.99 -1.02
C ASN A 10 10.69 5.63 0.46
N MET A 11 9.50 5.48 1.05
CA MET A 11 9.36 5.10 2.46
C MET A 11 9.85 3.67 2.69
N ALA A 12 9.51 2.72 1.82
CA ALA A 12 10.00 1.35 1.91
C ALA A 12 11.54 1.29 1.80
N ARG A 13 12.14 2.00 0.83
CA ARG A 13 13.61 2.09 0.69
C ARG A 13 14.28 2.70 1.91
N THR A 14 13.73 3.81 2.42
CA THR A 14 14.26 4.47 3.62
C THR A 14 14.20 3.52 4.82
N ASN A 15 13.10 2.80 5.00
CA ASN A 15 12.96 1.84 6.09
C ASN A 15 13.93 0.66 5.93
N MET A 16 14.20 0.18 4.72
CA MET A 16 15.24 -0.84 4.48
C MET A 16 16.62 -0.35 4.92
N ASP A 17 16.99 0.87 4.55
CA ASP A 17 18.29 1.44 4.92
C ASP A 17 18.42 1.61 6.44
N VAL A 18 17.38 2.15 7.09
CA VAL A 18 17.33 2.31 8.55
C VAL A 18 17.36 0.95 9.27
N THR A 19 16.59 -0.03 8.81
CA THR A 19 16.60 -1.37 9.40
C THR A 19 17.97 -2.02 9.28
N LYS A 20 18.64 -1.88 8.12
CA LYS A 20 20.00 -2.39 7.93
C LYS A 20 21.00 -1.75 8.88
N GLU A 21 20.96 -0.42 9.02
CA GLU A 21 21.82 0.29 9.98
C GLU A 21 21.57 -0.18 11.42
N LYS A 22 20.31 -0.43 11.79
CA LYS A 22 19.95 -0.95 13.11
C LYS A 22 20.46 -2.37 13.34
N VAL A 23 20.39 -3.23 12.32
CA VAL A 23 20.97 -4.58 12.37
C VAL A 23 22.48 -4.51 12.61
N ASP A 24 23.19 -3.63 11.88
CA ASP A 24 24.64 -3.46 12.05
C ASP A 24 24.98 -2.97 13.48
N GLN A 25 24.21 -2.02 14.02
CA GLN A 25 24.35 -1.54 15.41
C GLN A 25 24.12 -2.66 16.43
N ILE A 26 23.10 -3.50 16.23
CA ILE A 26 22.82 -4.64 17.11
C ILE A 26 24.00 -5.62 17.09
N LEU A 27 24.52 -5.95 15.91
CA LEU A 27 25.68 -6.84 15.76
C LEU A 27 26.93 -6.30 16.48
N GLU A 28 27.20 -5.01 16.39
CA GLU A 28 28.33 -4.38 17.09
C GLU A 28 28.18 -4.51 18.61
N VAL A 29 27.00 -4.19 19.14
CA VAL A 29 26.71 -4.27 20.58
C VAL A 29 26.77 -5.71 21.08
N LEU A 30 26.25 -6.68 20.32
CA LEU A 30 26.31 -8.09 20.69
C LEU A 30 27.74 -8.62 20.73
N ASN A 31 28.54 -8.33 19.70
CA ASN A 31 29.94 -8.74 19.66
C ASN A 31 30.71 -8.20 20.86
N LYS A 32 30.48 -6.93 21.20
CA LYS A 32 31.07 -6.32 22.39
C LYS A 32 30.60 -6.99 23.68
N ALA A 33 29.31 -7.28 23.83
CA ALA A 33 28.79 -7.97 25.01
C ALA A 33 29.38 -9.38 25.18
N ILE A 34 29.58 -10.12 24.09
CA ILE A 34 30.24 -11.43 24.09
C ILE A 34 31.72 -11.29 24.47
N GLU A 35 32.41 -10.27 23.97
CA GLU A 35 33.80 -10.00 24.34
C GLU A 35 33.93 -9.61 25.83
N ASP A 36 33.08 -8.71 26.32
CA ASP A 36 33.04 -8.29 27.72
C ASP A 36 32.74 -9.49 28.65
N SER A 37 31.89 -10.43 28.21
CA SER A 37 31.58 -11.67 28.93
C SER A 37 32.82 -12.55 29.17
N LYS A 38 33.85 -12.50 28.31
CA LYS A 38 35.11 -13.22 28.57
C LYS A 38 35.84 -12.70 29.81
N SER A 39 35.58 -11.46 30.25
CA SER A 39 36.12 -10.94 31.51
C SER A 39 35.55 -11.69 32.72
N ILE A 40 34.41 -12.39 32.58
CA ILE A 40 33.84 -13.23 33.63
C ILE A 40 34.73 -14.45 33.90
N ASP A 41 35.47 -14.95 32.90
CA ASP A 41 36.45 -16.03 33.10
C ASP A 41 37.52 -15.60 34.12
N GLN A 42 37.94 -14.33 34.09
CA GLN A 42 38.89 -13.79 35.07
C GLN A 42 38.30 -13.77 36.49
N ILE A 43 36.99 -13.57 36.63
CA ILE A 43 36.32 -13.64 37.95
C ILE A 43 36.29 -15.09 38.44
N ASN A 44 36.13 -16.07 37.55
CA ASN A 44 36.22 -17.49 37.91
C ASN A 44 37.63 -17.86 38.39
N ASP A 45 38.68 -17.33 37.77
CA ASP A 45 40.06 -17.51 38.23
C ASP A 45 40.27 -16.89 39.63
N LEU A 46 39.84 -15.64 39.83
CA LEU A 46 39.96 -14.95 41.12
C LEU A 46 39.18 -15.65 42.25
N THR A 47 37.99 -16.15 41.97
CA THR A 47 37.22 -16.93 42.95
C THR A 47 37.86 -18.28 43.22
N GLY A 48 38.50 -18.91 42.23
CA GLY A 48 39.35 -20.08 42.42
C GLY A 48 40.52 -19.81 43.38
N ASP A 49 41.18 -18.66 43.25
CA ASP A 49 42.23 -18.23 44.18
C ASP A 49 41.69 -18.02 45.60
N ILE A 50 40.51 -17.39 45.74
CA ILE A 50 39.86 -17.23 47.05
C ILE A 50 39.53 -18.59 47.67
N LEU A 51 39.03 -19.55 46.90
CA LEU A 51 38.76 -20.92 47.37
C LEU A 51 40.04 -21.60 47.86
N ASN A 52 41.14 -21.46 47.12
CA ASN A 52 42.44 -21.99 47.51
C ASN A 52 42.97 -21.35 48.82
N ILE A 53 42.87 -20.02 48.95
CA ILE A 53 43.26 -19.29 50.17
C ILE A 53 42.38 -19.69 51.35
N ALA A 54 41.07 -19.79 51.15
CA ALA A 54 40.12 -20.23 52.17
C ALA A 54 40.44 -21.65 52.65
N GLN A 55 40.74 -22.58 51.73
CA GLN A 55 41.13 -23.94 52.08
C GLN A 55 42.44 -24.00 52.87
N GLN A 56 43.47 -23.25 52.45
CA GLN A 56 44.73 -23.15 53.19
C GLN A 56 44.54 -22.53 54.58
N THR A 57 43.72 -21.49 54.68
CA THR A 57 43.41 -20.80 55.94
C THR A 57 42.66 -21.73 56.89
N ASN A 58 41.70 -22.51 56.38
CA ASN A 58 40.99 -23.49 57.19
C ASN A 58 41.92 -24.61 57.69
N LEU A 59 42.86 -25.08 56.86
CA LEU A 59 43.89 -26.05 57.30
C LEU A 59 44.82 -25.46 58.37
N LEU A 60 45.23 -24.20 58.24
CA LEU A 60 46.02 -23.50 59.25
C LEU A 60 45.24 -23.32 60.56
N ALA A 61 43.97 -22.93 60.48
CA ALA A 61 43.07 -22.80 61.61
C ALA A 61 42.88 -24.14 62.34
N LEU A 62 42.68 -25.24 61.59
CA LEU A 62 42.57 -26.58 62.15
C LEU A 62 43.86 -26.98 62.88
N ASN A 63 45.03 -26.78 62.26
CA ASN A 63 46.32 -27.07 62.89
C ASN A 63 46.54 -26.23 64.16
N ALA A 64 46.17 -24.95 64.14
CA ALA A 64 46.26 -24.07 65.30
C ALA A 64 45.29 -24.50 66.42
N SER A 65 44.08 -24.94 66.08
CA SER A 65 43.09 -25.46 67.03
C SER A 65 43.58 -26.75 67.71
N ILE A 66 44.20 -27.66 66.94
CA ILE A 66 44.83 -28.88 67.46
C ILE A 66 45.96 -28.54 68.44
N GLU A 67 46.86 -27.61 68.08
CA GLU A 67 47.99 -27.26 68.94
C GLU A 67 47.54 -26.47 70.19
N ALA A 68 46.50 -25.65 70.07
CA ALA A 68 45.87 -24.97 71.20
C ALA A 68 45.21 -25.95 72.18
N ALA A 69 44.56 -27.02 71.68
CA ALA A 69 44.03 -28.10 72.51
C ALA A 69 45.16 -28.87 73.22
N ARG A 70 46.30 -29.04 72.55
CA ARG A 70 47.49 -29.72 73.10
C ARG A 70 48.15 -28.93 74.24
N ALA A 71 48.08 -27.60 74.20
CA ALA A 71 48.58 -26.71 75.26
C ALA A 71 47.70 -26.66 76.53
N GLY A 72 46.54 -27.34 76.55
CA GLY A 72 45.67 -27.43 77.73
C GLY A 72 45.03 -26.10 78.12
N GLU A 73 44.98 -25.78 79.42
CA GLU A 73 44.33 -24.55 79.90
C GLU A 73 44.97 -23.26 79.35
N VAL A 74 46.29 -23.28 79.09
CA VAL A 74 47.03 -22.10 78.60
C VAL A 74 46.68 -21.77 77.14
N GLY A 75 46.16 -22.73 76.38
CA GLY A 75 45.80 -22.60 74.97
C GLY A 75 44.34 -22.22 74.70
N ARG A 76 43.48 -22.13 75.73
CA ARG A 76 42.03 -21.90 75.56
C ARG A 76 41.69 -20.65 74.72
N GLY A 77 42.39 -19.54 74.95
CA GLY A 77 42.18 -18.31 74.17
C GLY A 77 42.57 -18.45 72.71
N PHE A 78 43.66 -19.18 72.42
CA PHE A 78 44.11 -19.47 71.07
C PHE A 78 43.17 -20.44 70.34
N ALA A 79 42.56 -21.40 71.04
CA ALA A 79 41.59 -22.32 70.47
C ALA A 79 40.33 -21.58 69.97
N VAL A 80 39.85 -20.57 70.70
CA VAL A 80 38.71 -19.75 70.28
C VAL A 80 39.04 -18.95 69.02
N VAL A 81 40.23 -18.32 68.97
CA VAL A 81 40.68 -17.58 67.78
C VAL A 81 40.86 -18.50 66.58
N ALA A 82 41.44 -19.69 66.78
CA ALA A 82 41.60 -20.66 65.71
C ALA A 82 40.25 -21.15 65.15
N HIS A 83 39.25 -21.35 66.01
CA HIS A 83 37.90 -21.71 65.56
C HIS A 83 37.25 -20.58 64.73
N GLU A 84 37.35 -19.33 65.19
CA GLU A 84 36.81 -18.17 64.48
C GLU A 84 37.47 -17.98 63.10
N ILE A 85 38.79 -18.22 62.98
CA ILE A 85 39.49 -18.19 61.70
C ILE A 85 39.00 -19.30 60.77
N GLY A 86 38.71 -20.50 61.30
CA GLY A 86 38.12 -21.60 60.54
C GLY A 86 36.74 -21.25 59.99
N ASP A 87 35.89 -20.67 60.84
CA ASP A 87 34.55 -20.22 60.45
C ASP A 87 34.60 -19.10 59.39
N LEU A 88 35.54 -18.15 59.51
CA LEU A 88 35.79 -17.12 58.48
C LEU A 88 36.26 -17.72 57.15
N ALA A 89 37.10 -18.74 57.20
CA ALA A 89 37.59 -19.44 56.01
C ALA A 89 36.46 -20.18 55.30
N ASP A 90 35.59 -20.88 56.05
CA ASP A 90 34.42 -21.55 55.49
C ASP A 90 33.40 -20.54 54.92
N ALA A 91 33.18 -19.41 55.59
CA ALA A 91 32.34 -18.33 55.08
C ALA A 91 32.90 -17.72 53.78
N SER A 92 34.22 -17.56 53.69
CA SER A 92 34.90 -17.07 52.48
C SER A 92 34.75 -18.06 51.32
N ARG A 93 34.87 -19.36 51.61
CA ARG A 93 34.66 -20.43 50.63
C ARG A 93 33.23 -20.43 50.08
N ASN A 94 32.25 -20.33 50.96
CA ASN A 94 30.84 -20.28 50.57
C ASN A 94 30.53 -19.05 49.71
N THR A 95 31.07 -17.89 50.09
CA THR A 95 30.95 -16.65 49.29
C THR A 95 31.55 -16.82 47.90
N ALA A 96 32.76 -17.39 47.79
CA ALA A 96 33.41 -17.61 46.51
C ALA A 96 32.63 -18.58 45.60
N ASN A 97 32.10 -19.68 46.16
CA ASN A 97 31.22 -20.59 45.41
C ASN A 97 29.97 -19.88 44.91
N HIS A 98 29.36 -19.02 45.73
CA HIS A 98 28.16 -18.29 45.32
C HIS A 98 28.45 -17.26 44.21
N ILE A 99 29.64 -16.64 44.21
CA ILE A 99 30.08 -15.78 43.10
C ILE A 99 30.21 -16.60 41.81
N GLN A 100 30.79 -17.80 41.87
CA GLN A 100 30.90 -18.69 40.70
C GLN A 100 29.54 -19.11 40.15
N GLU A 101 28.57 -19.43 41.02
CA GLU A 101 27.19 -19.72 40.61
C GLU A 101 26.56 -18.54 39.87
N ILE A 102 26.67 -17.32 40.44
CA ILE A 102 26.14 -16.10 39.81
C ILE A 102 26.82 -15.84 38.46
N ASN A 103 28.14 -15.99 38.37
CA ASN A 103 28.88 -15.84 37.11
C ASN A 103 28.38 -16.81 36.03
N SER A 104 28.15 -18.08 36.39
CA SER A 104 27.63 -19.08 35.45
C SER A 104 26.27 -18.65 34.88
N ILE A 105 25.38 -18.12 35.73
CA ILE A 105 24.07 -17.61 35.31
C ILE A 105 24.23 -16.41 34.35
N ILE A 106 25.17 -15.51 34.63
CA ILE A 106 25.43 -14.34 33.76
C ILE A 106 25.94 -14.79 32.39
N VAL A 107 26.89 -15.71 32.34
CA VAL A 107 27.43 -16.23 31.06
C VAL A 107 26.33 -16.88 30.22
N GLU A 108 25.49 -17.71 30.84
CA GLU A 108 24.36 -18.35 30.18
C GLU A 108 23.35 -17.30 29.65
N ALA A 109 23.05 -16.28 30.46
CA ALA A 109 22.15 -15.20 30.04
C ALA A 109 22.70 -14.40 28.85
N VAL A 110 24.02 -14.10 28.83
CA VAL A 110 24.66 -13.43 27.70
C VAL A 110 24.61 -14.31 26.45
N HIS A 111 24.85 -15.62 26.58
CA HIS A 111 24.81 -16.53 25.44
C HIS A 111 23.41 -16.66 24.85
N SER A 112 22.39 -16.83 25.71
CA SER A 112 20.99 -16.85 25.30
C SER A 112 20.56 -15.55 24.63
N LEU A 113 20.99 -14.39 25.16
CA LEU A 113 20.74 -13.10 24.54
C LEU A 113 21.36 -13.01 23.14
N ALA A 114 22.59 -13.50 22.97
CA ALA A 114 23.26 -13.53 21.66
C ALA A 114 22.52 -14.41 20.65
N GLU A 115 22.08 -15.61 21.06
CA GLU A 115 21.30 -16.52 20.22
C GLU A 115 19.98 -15.87 19.78
N HIS A 116 19.17 -15.38 20.72
CA HIS A 116 17.89 -14.74 20.40
C HIS A 116 18.04 -13.48 19.55
N SER A 117 19.13 -12.73 19.72
CA SER A 117 19.39 -11.57 18.89
C SER A 117 19.82 -11.97 17.47
N GLN A 118 20.54 -13.08 17.31
CA GLN A 118 20.86 -13.67 16.01
C GLN A 118 19.57 -14.10 15.28
N ASP A 119 18.64 -14.73 15.98
CA ASP A 119 17.33 -15.10 15.43
C ASP A 119 16.51 -13.88 15.02
N LEU A 120 16.52 -12.82 15.82
CA LEU A 120 15.87 -11.56 15.48
C LEU A 120 16.48 -10.95 14.22
N ILE A 121 17.81 -10.89 14.11
CA ILE A 121 18.50 -10.39 12.92
C ILE A 121 18.12 -11.21 11.68
N LYS A 122 18.05 -12.55 11.83
CA LYS A 122 17.60 -13.43 10.76
C LYS A 122 16.18 -13.10 10.32
N TYR A 123 15.25 -12.93 11.25
CA TYR A 123 13.87 -12.52 10.94
C TYR A 123 13.81 -11.15 10.26
N LEU A 124 14.62 -10.18 10.71
CA LEU A 124 14.70 -8.85 10.08
C LEU A 124 15.17 -8.96 8.62
N ASN A 125 16.20 -9.77 8.34
CA ASN A 125 16.75 -9.92 7.00
C ASN A 125 15.91 -10.81 6.09
N ASP A 126 15.38 -11.93 6.59
CA ASP A 126 14.68 -12.92 5.78
C ASP A 126 13.22 -12.55 5.55
N SER A 127 12.58 -11.83 6.48
CA SER A 127 11.16 -11.49 6.38
C SER A 127 10.94 -10.00 6.19
N ILE A 128 11.44 -9.14 7.09
CA ILE A 128 11.13 -7.71 7.03
C ILE A 128 11.75 -7.04 5.79
N MET A 129 12.99 -7.39 5.44
CA MET A 129 13.63 -6.85 4.24
C MET A 129 12.97 -7.36 2.94
N GLU A 130 12.44 -8.59 2.95
CA GLU A 130 11.66 -9.12 1.83
C GLU A 130 10.32 -8.37 1.70
N ASP A 131 9.60 -8.15 2.80
CA ASP A 131 8.36 -7.36 2.83
C ASP A 131 8.58 -5.95 2.27
N PHE A 132 9.66 -5.26 2.68
CA PHE A 132 9.98 -3.94 2.13
C PHE A 132 10.32 -4.00 0.64
N SER A 133 11.02 -5.04 0.18
CA SER A 133 11.28 -5.24 -1.25
C SER A 133 9.97 -5.37 -2.03
N ASP A 134 9.02 -6.13 -1.49
CA ASP A 134 7.71 -6.32 -2.10
C ASP A 134 6.87 -5.04 -2.08
N PHE A 135 6.95 -4.23 -1.02
CA PHE A 135 6.35 -2.89 -1.02
C PHE A 135 6.92 -1.99 -2.12
N VAL A 136 8.23 -2.04 -2.39
CA VAL A 136 8.83 -1.29 -3.50
C VAL A 136 8.28 -1.77 -4.84
N LYS A 137 8.18 -3.10 -5.05
CA LYS A 137 7.59 -3.66 -6.29
C LYS A 137 6.14 -3.25 -6.46
N ALA A 138 5.34 -3.39 -5.40
CA ALA A 138 3.92 -3.01 -5.40
C ALA A 138 3.73 -1.51 -5.67
N GLY A 139 4.61 -0.66 -5.13
CA GLY A 139 4.66 0.77 -5.43
C GLY A 139 4.87 1.02 -6.93
N ALA A 140 5.85 0.35 -7.54
CA ALA A 140 6.13 0.48 -8.97
C ALA A 140 4.93 0.05 -9.83
N GLU A 141 4.32 -1.09 -9.53
CA GLU A 141 3.11 -1.55 -10.22
C GLU A 141 1.94 -0.57 -10.05
N TYR A 142 1.75 -0.01 -8.85
CA TYR A 142 0.71 0.97 -8.59
C TYR A 142 0.92 2.26 -9.37
N ARG A 143 2.17 2.70 -9.55
CA ARG A 143 2.53 3.86 -10.37
C ARG A 143 2.22 3.61 -11.85
N ASP A 144 2.53 2.43 -12.36
CA ASP A 144 2.26 2.06 -13.75
C ASP A 144 0.76 1.96 -14.02
N ASN A 145 0.00 1.34 -13.10
CA ASN A 145 -1.46 1.32 -13.13
C ASN A 145 -2.08 2.72 -13.09
N ALA A 146 -1.52 3.62 -12.27
CA ALA A 146 -1.96 5.01 -12.22
C ALA A 146 -1.73 5.75 -13.55
N THR A 147 -0.63 5.44 -14.26
CA THR A 147 -0.37 5.98 -15.61
C THR A 147 -1.40 5.48 -16.60
N TYR A 148 -1.66 4.17 -16.60
CA TYR A 148 -2.66 3.57 -17.47
C TYR A 148 -4.05 4.19 -17.28
N ILE A 149 -4.48 4.41 -16.03
CA ILE A 149 -5.76 5.06 -15.73
C ILE A 149 -5.79 6.51 -16.23
N GLU A 150 -4.70 7.26 -16.04
CA GLU A 150 -4.58 8.65 -16.53
C GLU A 150 -4.76 8.73 -18.05
N ASP A 151 -4.09 7.83 -18.79
CA ASP A 151 -4.18 7.76 -20.24
C ASP A 151 -5.59 7.37 -20.70
N ALA A 152 -6.20 6.37 -20.06
CA ALA A 152 -7.57 5.95 -20.35
C ALA A 152 -8.58 7.08 -20.11
N MET A 153 -8.42 7.85 -19.03
CA MET A 153 -9.28 9.00 -18.72
C MET A 153 -9.09 10.15 -19.73
N SER A 154 -7.87 10.37 -20.19
CA SER A 154 -7.57 11.33 -21.26
C SER A 154 -8.25 10.95 -22.57
N GLU A 155 -8.20 9.68 -22.98
CA GLU A 155 -8.93 9.19 -24.14
C GLU A 155 -10.45 9.30 -23.97
N PHE A 156 -10.95 8.95 -22.79
CA PHE A 156 -12.38 9.04 -22.48
C PHE A 156 -12.89 10.48 -22.60
N THR A 157 -12.11 11.44 -22.11
CA THR A 157 -12.41 12.88 -22.22
C THR A 157 -12.49 13.31 -23.68
N LYS A 158 -11.49 12.93 -24.50
CA LYS A 158 -11.49 13.21 -25.95
C LYS A 158 -12.71 12.60 -26.67
N LYS A 159 -13.07 11.36 -26.35
CA LYS A 159 -14.26 10.70 -26.93
C LYS A 159 -15.56 11.40 -26.51
N THR A 160 -15.65 11.85 -25.27
CA THR A 160 -16.80 12.59 -24.74
C THR A 160 -16.95 13.95 -25.43
N GLU A 161 -15.85 14.67 -25.67
CA GLU A 161 -15.83 15.92 -26.43
C GLU A 161 -16.34 15.71 -27.86
N ARG A 162 -15.86 14.66 -28.55
CA ARG A 162 -16.34 14.32 -29.90
C ARG A 162 -17.82 13.96 -29.91
N LEU A 163 -18.29 13.20 -28.93
CA LEU A 163 -19.69 12.86 -28.78
C LEU A 163 -20.56 14.12 -28.61
N LYS A 164 -20.14 15.05 -27.77
CA LYS A 164 -20.82 16.35 -27.58
C LYS A 164 -20.94 17.11 -28.90
N ASN A 165 -19.87 17.17 -29.69
CA ASN A 165 -19.89 17.82 -31.00
C ASN A 165 -20.85 17.14 -31.97
N ASN A 166 -20.85 15.81 -32.03
CA ASN A 166 -21.78 15.06 -32.87
C ASN A 166 -23.24 15.30 -32.47
N VAL A 167 -23.54 15.33 -31.17
CA VAL A 167 -24.89 15.64 -30.67
C VAL A 167 -25.30 17.05 -31.09
N SER A 168 -24.40 18.04 -31.00
CA SER A 168 -24.67 19.40 -31.48
C SER A 168 -24.97 19.43 -32.98
N GLN A 169 -24.20 18.70 -33.80
CA GLN A 169 -24.42 18.62 -35.25
C GLN A 169 -25.76 17.96 -35.59
N ILE A 170 -26.15 16.92 -34.85
CA ILE A 170 -27.45 16.27 -34.99
C ILE A 170 -28.57 17.25 -34.67
N ALA A 171 -28.44 18.05 -33.61
CA ALA A 171 -29.45 19.05 -33.27
C ALA A 171 -29.64 20.08 -34.40
N THR A 172 -28.53 20.59 -34.98
CA THR A 172 -28.59 21.49 -36.14
C THR A 172 -29.22 20.83 -37.36
N ALA A 173 -28.89 19.56 -37.64
CA ALA A 173 -29.49 18.83 -38.75
C ALA A 173 -31.01 18.65 -38.58
N ILE A 174 -31.48 18.41 -37.35
CA ILE A 174 -32.91 18.33 -37.03
C ILE A 174 -33.60 19.68 -37.25
N GLU A 175 -32.95 20.79 -36.91
CA GLU A 175 -33.47 22.14 -37.17
C GLU A 175 -33.64 22.40 -38.67
N SER A 176 -32.63 22.09 -39.48
CA SER A 176 -32.72 22.22 -40.95
C SER A 176 -33.78 21.31 -41.58
N ILE A 177 -33.96 20.09 -41.07
CA ILE A 177 -35.04 19.19 -41.52
C ILE A 177 -36.40 19.80 -41.18
N SER A 178 -36.54 20.39 -39.99
CA SER A 178 -37.80 21.01 -39.57
C SER A 178 -38.16 22.20 -40.47
N GLU A 179 -37.17 23.02 -40.85
CA GLU A 179 -37.35 24.13 -41.80
C GLU A 179 -37.76 23.62 -43.18
N ALA A 180 -37.09 22.60 -43.71
CA ALA A 180 -37.44 22.00 -45.01
C ALA A 180 -38.84 21.37 -45.02
N ILE A 181 -39.30 20.81 -43.90
CA ILE A 181 -40.67 20.31 -43.74
C ILE A 181 -41.68 21.45 -43.80
N ASP A 182 -41.40 22.58 -43.13
CA ASP A 182 -42.29 23.75 -43.14
C ASP A 182 -42.42 24.35 -44.55
N GLU A 183 -41.29 24.53 -45.25
CA GLU A 183 -41.28 24.97 -46.65
C GLU A 183 -42.04 23.99 -47.56
N GLY A 184 -41.84 22.68 -47.36
CA GLY A 184 -42.57 21.64 -48.08
C GLY A 184 -44.08 21.70 -47.84
N ALA A 185 -44.52 21.91 -46.60
CA ALA A 185 -45.93 22.06 -46.25
C ALA A 185 -46.54 23.32 -46.89
N GLN A 186 -45.81 24.44 -46.88
CA GLN A 186 -46.24 25.67 -47.57
C GLN A 186 -46.36 25.45 -49.09
N GLY A 187 -45.39 24.76 -49.71
CA GLY A 187 -45.43 24.43 -51.13
C GLY A 187 -46.61 23.51 -51.51
N VAL A 188 -46.93 22.53 -50.66
CA VAL A 188 -48.11 21.66 -50.83
C VAL A 188 -49.40 22.49 -50.74
N ASN A 189 -49.51 23.39 -49.77
CA ASN A 189 -50.68 24.28 -49.65
C ASN A 189 -50.84 25.17 -50.89
N GLY A 190 -49.78 25.81 -51.37
CA GLY A 190 -49.84 26.64 -52.58
C GLY A 190 -50.20 25.84 -53.84
N THR A 191 -49.77 24.57 -53.91
CA THR A 191 -50.19 23.66 -54.99
C THR A 191 -51.67 23.32 -54.89
N ALA A 192 -52.18 23.06 -53.67
CA ALA A 192 -53.59 22.79 -53.44
C ALA A 192 -54.48 23.97 -53.85
N ASP A 193 -54.08 25.20 -53.50
CA ASP A 193 -54.77 26.43 -53.93
C ASP A 193 -54.80 26.55 -55.46
N SER A 194 -53.66 26.33 -56.12
CA SER A 194 -53.57 26.37 -57.59
C SER A 194 -54.45 25.31 -58.27
N VAL A 195 -54.57 24.12 -57.65
CA VAL A 195 -55.46 23.06 -58.14
C VAL A 195 -56.93 23.46 -57.99
N GLN A 196 -57.28 24.16 -56.90
CA GLN A 196 -58.63 24.67 -56.68
C GLN A 196 -58.99 25.76 -57.71
N ASP A 197 -58.08 26.68 -57.99
CA ASP A 197 -58.25 27.69 -59.04
C ASP A 197 -58.42 27.05 -60.42
N LEU A 198 -57.56 26.08 -60.76
CA LEU A 198 -57.66 25.34 -62.02
C LEU A 198 -59.00 24.61 -62.17
N ALA A 199 -59.52 24.02 -61.09
CA ALA A 199 -60.83 23.37 -61.10
C ALA A 199 -61.97 24.37 -61.39
N ALA A 200 -61.89 25.59 -60.84
CA ALA A 200 -62.85 26.66 -61.11
C ALA A 200 -62.76 27.18 -62.56
N ASP A 201 -61.55 27.32 -63.09
CA ASP A 201 -61.34 27.69 -64.50
C ASP A 201 -61.90 26.63 -65.44
N ILE A 202 -61.69 25.34 -65.14
CA ILE A 202 -62.26 24.22 -65.90
C ILE A 202 -63.79 24.26 -65.89
N ASP A 203 -64.42 24.58 -64.76
CA ASP A 203 -65.88 24.73 -64.66
C ASP A 203 -66.37 25.89 -65.55
N THR A 204 -65.65 27.01 -65.53
CA THR A 204 -65.95 28.18 -66.38
C THR A 204 -65.84 27.84 -67.86
N ILE A 205 -64.74 27.20 -68.28
CA ILE A 205 -64.53 26.74 -69.67
C ILE A 205 -65.63 25.75 -70.09
N SER A 206 -66.02 24.84 -69.20
CA SER A 206 -67.11 23.89 -69.46
C SER A 206 -68.44 24.61 -69.74
N ASN A 207 -68.77 25.64 -68.95
CA ASN A 207 -69.96 26.46 -69.15
C ASN A 207 -69.91 27.22 -70.49
N GLU A 208 -68.78 27.85 -70.83
CA GLU A 208 -68.61 28.53 -72.13
C GLU A 208 -68.67 27.56 -73.32
N MET A 209 -68.15 26.34 -73.17
CA MET A 209 -68.28 25.30 -74.20
C MET A 209 -69.73 24.88 -74.42
N ASN A 210 -70.53 24.76 -73.35
CA ASN A 210 -71.95 24.46 -73.47
C ASN A 210 -72.69 25.59 -74.21
N GLU A 211 -72.41 26.85 -73.88
CA GLU A 211 -72.99 28.01 -74.56
C GLU A 211 -72.58 28.05 -76.05
N ASN A 212 -71.31 27.83 -76.35
CA ASN A 212 -70.83 27.72 -77.74
C ASN A 212 -71.52 26.57 -78.50
N GLN A 213 -71.79 25.43 -77.85
CA GLN A 213 -72.51 24.32 -78.45
C GLN A 213 -73.97 24.68 -78.76
N GLU A 214 -74.64 25.42 -77.86
CA GLU A 214 -76.00 25.94 -78.11
C GLU A 214 -76.03 26.95 -79.26
N ILE A 215 -75.06 27.87 -79.31
CA ILE A 215 -74.89 28.86 -80.38
C ILE A 215 -74.67 28.15 -81.71
N ALA A 216 -73.74 27.19 -81.77
CA ALA A 216 -73.46 26.41 -82.98
C ALA A 216 -74.68 25.61 -83.44
N GLY A 217 -75.43 25.02 -82.51
CA GLY A 217 -76.69 24.34 -82.78
C GLY A 217 -77.76 25.26 -83.37
N SER A 218 -77.87 26.48 -82.82
CA SER A 218 -78.80 27.52 -83.30
C SER A 218 -78.41 28.02 -84.69
N LEU A 219 -77.13 28.32 -84.91
CA LEU A 219 -76.58 28.69 -86.22
C LEU A 219 -76.84 27.61 -87.27
N LYS A 220 -76.59 26.34 -86.93
CA LYS A 220 -76.90 25.21 -87.83
C LYS A 220 -78.37 25.21 -88.24
N LYS A 221 -79.28 25.35 -87.27
CA LYS A 221 -80.73 25.42 -87.53
C LYS A 221 -81.09 26.58 -88.45
N GLU A 222 -80.49 27.75 -88.26
CA GLU A 222 -80.73 28.92 -89.10
C GLU A 222 -80.20 28.70 -90.53
N THR A 223 -79.02 28.10 -90.69
CA THR A 223 -78.47 27.78 -92.01
C THR A 223 -79.26 26.72 -92.76
N GLU A 224 -79.87 25.75 -92.07
CA GLU A 224 -80.75 24.74 -92.67
C GLU A 224 -82.01 25.35 -93.31
N ILE A 225 -82.46 26.52 -92.85
CA ILE A 225 -83.56 27.27 -93.46
C ILE A 225 -83.14 27.76 -94.87
N PHE A 226 -81.92 28.27 -95.01
CA PHE A 226 -81.39 28.76 -96.29
C PHE A 226 -81.11 27.64 -97.31
N VAL A 227 -80.83 26.41 -96.85
CA VAL A 227 -80.65 25.25 -97.75
C VAL A 227 -81.99 24.75 -98.33
N LYS A 228 -83.12 25.12 -97.73
CA LYS A 228 -84.47 24.73 -98.18
C LYS A 228 -85.17 25.78 -99.07
N LEU A 229 -84.51 26.90 -99.37
CA LEU A 229 -84.91 27.90 -100.37
C LEU A 229 -84.20 27.63 -101.69
#